data_AF-A0A9E5BK51-F1
#
_entry.id   AF-A0A9E5BK51-F1
#
_cell.length_a   1.000
_cell.length_b   1.000
_cell.length_c   1.000
_cell.angle_alpha   90.00
_cell.angle_beta   90.00
_cell.angle_gamma   90.00
#
_symmetry.space_group_name_H-M   'P 1'
#
loop_
_entity.id
_entity.type
_entity.pdbx_description
1 polymer ?
#
loop_
_entity_poly.entity_id
_entity_poly.type
_entity_poly.pdbx_seq_one_letter_code
_entity_poly.pdbx_strand_id
1 'polypeptide(L)'
;SKAAPLEDVTVAELRVEPIKKVLLSKPAAPEPSIRDQSSNAVGDGVVIGSGSGNGQGQTEQEGQAFRVPDPGIYYYDAYLDGQYLQTASIEWQFDPKLGYRLFINIPYAFVGPFIFESRGKIDAYGLAPDFYVEHLGSRPARFTRFDRDGKGGGKLFFSQKPDQLKEIPPGTQDRFSLMMQLASLLAGNDQIDEKGTVREIPIANLDTVETWRFQSQGEELSDAVSTLGPTVLRHYKRLPVKEMDHKRRNDIWLVKDFGWIPGRVRLENEKGRTFELFLKQVDPIADLPK
;
A
#
# COMPACT_ATOMS: atom_id res chain seq x y z
N SER A 1 3.74 -12.27 45.36
CA SER A 1 3.30 -11.24 44.41
C SER A 1 2.77 -11.90 43.16
N LYS A 2 1.52 -11.62 42.81
CA LYS A 2 0.75 -12.28 41.74
C LYS A 2 1.04 -11.57 40.42
N ALA A 3 1.56 -12.28 39.42
CA ALA A 3 1.73 -11.77 38.06
C ALA A 3 0.37 -11.76 37.34
N ALA A 4 0.08 -10.67 36.61
CA ALA A 4 -1.12 -10.52 35.80
C ALA A 4 -1.04 -11.39 34.53
N PRO A 5 -2.16 -11.91 34.00
CA PRO A 5 -2.15 -12.64 32.73
C PRO A 5 -2.05 -11.68 31.55
N LEU A 6 -1.28 -12.09 30.54
CA LEU A 6 -1.19 -11.45 29.22
C LEU A 6 -2.57 -11.48 28.54
N GLU A 7 -2.96 -10.34 27.98
CA GLU A 7 -4.17 -10.17 27.18
C GLU A 7 -4.11 -11.02 25.90
N ASP A 8 -5.26 -11.62 25.59
CA ASP A 8 -5.50 -12.50 24.45
C ASP A 8 -5.34 -11.71 23.13
N VAL A 9 -4.21 -11.88 22.45
CA VAL A 9 -4.00 -11.37 21.09
C VAL A 9 -4.65 -12.37 20.14
N THR A 10 -5.82 -12.04 19.62
CA THR A 10 -6.48 -12.84 18.59
C THR A 10 -5.66 -12.77 17.29
N VAL A 11 -4.87 -13.82 17.02
CA VAL A 11 -4.13 -14.00 15.78
C VAL A 11 -5.10 -14.53 14.72
N ALA A 12 -5.40 -13.75 13.69
CA ALA A 12 -6.07 -14.28 12.51
C ALA A 12 -5.04 -15.04 11.67
N GLU A 13 -5.04 -16.38 11.75
CA GLU A 13 -4.28 -17.24 10.84
C GLU A 13 -4.76 -17.06 9.39
N LEU A 14 -3.83 -16.81 8.48
CA LEU A 14 -4.10 -16.75 7.05
C LEU A 14 -4.41 -18.18 6.55
N ARG A 15 -5.68 -18.48 6.27
CA ARG A 15 -6.06 -19.73 5.61
C ARG A 15 -5.69 -19.67 4.13
N VAL A 16 -4.96 -20.68 3.68
CA VAL A 16 -4.51 -20.84 2.29
C VAL A 16 -5.56 -21.65 1.51
N GLU A 17 -6.54 -20.96 0.94
CA GLU A 17 -7.53 -21.55 0.03
C GLU A 17 -7.61 -20.76 -1.30
N PRO A 18 -8.02 -21.38 -2.42
CA PRO A 18 -7.96 -20.77 -3.75
C PRO A 18 -9.13 -19.79 -3.97
N ILE A 19 -8.83 -18.54 -4.37
CA ILE A 19 -9.83 -17.46 -4.52
C ILE A 19 -9.86 -16.92 -5.95
N LYS A 20 -11.07 -16.64 -6.45
CA LYS A 20 -11.37 -16.10 -7.79
C LYS A 20 -10.98 -14.61 -7.94
N LYS A 21 -10.88 -14.17 -9.19
CA LYS A 21 -10.40 -12.85 -9.68
C LYS A 21 -11.10 -11.65 -9.02
N VAL A 22 -10.32 -10.60 -8.75
CA VAL A 22 -10.76 -9.27 -8.28
C VAL A 22 -11.77 -8.64 -9.25
N LEU A 23 -12.90 -8.16 -8.72
CA LEU A 23 -13.89 -7.35 -9.43
C LEU A 23 -13.41 -5.89 -9.45
N LEU A 24 -12.87 -5.46 -10.60
CA LEU A 24 -12.59 -4.06 -10.89
C LEU A 24 -13.91 -3.29 -11.08
N SER A 25 -14.22 -2.33 -10.20
CA SER A 25 -15.31 -1.38 -10.41
C SER A 25 -14.82 -0.16 -11.22
N LYS A 26 -15.67 0.31 -12.13
CA LYS A 26 -15.44 1.50 -12.99
C LYS A 26 -15.97 2.76 -12.27
N PRO A 27 -15.40 3.97 -12.49
CA PRO A 27 -15.84 5.17 -11.78
C PRO A 27 -17.28 5.58 -12.12
N ALA A 28 -18.02 6.02 -11.09
CA ALA A 28 -19.14 6.94 -11.26
C ALA A 28 -18.58 8.37 -11.33
N ALA A 29 -19.01 9.14 -12.33
CA ALA A 29 -18.70 10.56 -12.40
C ALA A 29 -19.43 11.32 -11.28
N PRO A 30 -18.81 12.33 -10.64
CA PRO A 30 -19.51 13.17 -9.69
C PRO A 30 -20.51 14.08 -10.42
N GLU A 31 -21.80 13.98 -10.08
CA GLU A 31 -22.79 14.98 -10.45
C GLU A 31 -22.61 16.25 -9.59
N PRO A 32 -22.79 17.45 -10.17
CA PRO A 32 -22.71 18.69 -9.43
C PRO A 32 -23.89 18.83 -8.45
N SER A 33 -23.61 18.93 -7.16
CA SER A 33 -24.63 19.16 -6.13
C SER A 33 -24.99 20.64 -6.04
N ILE A 34 -26.16 21.00 -6.60
CA ILE A 34 -26.87 22.22 -6.20
C ILE A 34 -27.64 21.90 -4.91
N ARG A 35 -27.39 22.72 -3.88
CA ARG A 35 -28.11 22.75 -2.60
C ARG A 35 -29.56 23.14 -2.86
N ASP A 36 -30.51 22.37 -2.33
CA ASP A 36 -31.71 22.93 -1.70
C ASP A 36 -32.32 21.98 -0.67
N GLN A 37 -32.90 22.59 0.36
CA GLN A 37 -33.35 21.97 1.61
C GLN A 37 -34.75 21.35 1.50
N SER A 38 -34.97 20.35 2.37
CA SER A 38 -36.17 20.12 3.19
C SER A 38 -37.10 18.94 2.88
N SER A 39 -37.45 18.28 3.99
CA SER A 39 -38.71 17.62 4.37
C SER A 39 -38.72 16.09 4.51
N ASN A 40 -39.34 15.71 5.62
CA ASN A 40 -39.47 14.38 6.24
C ASN A 40 -40.36 13.43 5.43
N ALA A 41 -40.09 12.12 5.49
CA ALA A 41 -41.14 11.10 5.63
C ALA A 41 -40.60 9.77 6.16
N VAL A 42 -41.38 9.19 7.07
CA VAL A 42 -41.29 7.87 7.70
C VAL A 42 -41.69 6.77 6.70
N GLY A 43 -41.08 5.59 6.80
CA GLY A 43 -41.51 4.40 6.04
C GLY A 43 -40.90 3.10 6.58
N ASP A 44 -41.79 2.24 7.06
CA ASP A 44 -41.61 0.94 7.70
C ASP A 44 -40.97 -0.17 6.85
N GLY A 45 -40.40 -1.16 7.56
CA GLY A 45 -40.28 -2.56 7.13
C GLY A 45 -38.96 -2.92 6.45
N VAL A 46 -38.30 -4.06 6.71
CA VAL A 46 -38.68 -5.33 7.32
C VAL A 46 -37.39 -6.00 7.80
N VAL A 47 -37.39 -6.53 9.02
CA VAL A 47 -36.38 -7.46 9.56
C VAL A 47 -36.79 -8.88 9.17
N ILE A 48 -35.92 -9.63 8.49
CA ILE A 48 -36.06 -11.09 8.35
C ILE A 48 -34.74 -11.77 8.76
N GLY A 49 -34.79 -12.36 9.96
CA GLY A 49 -34.72 -13.81 10.11
C GLY A 49 -33.37 -14.49 9.93
N SER A 50 -32.67 -14.66 11.04
CA SER A 50 -31.69 -15.72 11.28
C SER A 50 -32.31 -17.11 11.06
N GLY A 51 -31.81 -17.83 10.05
CA GLY A 51 -32.10 -19.24 9.81
C GLY A 51 -30.87 -20.08 10.11
N SER A 52 -30.93 -20.87 11.18
CA SER A 52 -29.95 -21.90 11.51
C SER A 52 -30.11 -23.08 10.55
N GLY A 53 -29.03 -23.49 9.88
CA GLY A 53 -28.99 -24.63 8.98
C GLY A 53 -27.57 -25.16 8.86
N ASN A 54 -27.29 -26.27 9.54
CA ASN A 54 -26.05 -27.03 9.43
C ASN A 54 -25.82 -27.48 7.98
N GLY A 55 -24.73 -27.01 7.38
CA GLY A 55 -24.20 -27.52 6.13
C GLY A 55 -22.74 -27.12 6.01
N GLN A 56 -21.84 -28.09 6.06
CA GLN A 56 -20.43 -27.91 5.71
C GLN A 56 -20.36 -27.35 4.29
N GLY A 57 -20.05 -26.07 4.16
CA GLY A 57 -19.89 -25.37 2.89
C GLY A 57 -18.60 -24.59 2.93
N GLN A 58 -17.71 -24.89 1.98
CA GLN A 58 -16.50 -24.15 1.67
C GLN A 58 -16.85 -22.65 1.58
N THR A 59 -16.31 -21.83 2.48
CA THR A 59 -16.39 -20.38 2.33
C THR A 59 -15.40 -19.97 1.23
N GLU A 60 -15.89 -19.93 -0.01
CA GLU A 60 -15.23 -19.18 -1.10
C GLU A 60 -15.09 -17.73 -0.63
N GLN A 61 -13.88 -17.30 -0.29
CA GLN A 61 -13.59 -15.95 0.18
C GLN A 61 -13.85 -14.97 -0.97
N GLU A 62 -14.88 -14.13 -0.86
CA GLU A 62 -15.11 -13.03 -1.80
C GLU A 62 -13.86 -12.14 -1.84
N GLY A 63 -13.38 -11.81 -3.05
CA GLY A 63 -12.16 -11.03 -3.23
C GLY A 63 -12.22 -9.71 -2.45
N GLN A 64 -11.12 -9.35 -1.80
CA GLN A 64 -11.03 -8.12 -1.02
C GLN A 64 -11.30 -6.90 -1.92
N ALA A 65 -12.14 -5.98 -1.45
CA ALA A 65 -12.42 -4.74 -2.17
C ALA A 65 -11.11 -3.99 -2.48
N PHE A 66 -10.88 -3.69 -3.75
CA PHE A 66 -9.59 -3.21 -4.23
C PHE A 66 -9.78 -2.28 -5.42
N ARG A 67 -9.34 -1.02 -5.30
CA ARG A 67 -9.40 -0.02 -6.37
C ARG A 67 -8.06 0.68 -6.46
N VAL A 68 -7.37 0.53 -7.58
CA VAL A 68 -6.09 1.24 -7.78
C VAL A 68 -6.27 2.76 -7.90
N PRO A 69 -5.29 3.56 -7.46
CA PRO A 69 -5.26 4.99 -7.71
C PRO A 69 -5.34 5.34 -9.20
N ASP A 70 -5.89 6.52 -9.50
CA ASP A 70 -6.00 7.02 -10.86
C ASP A 70 -4.60 7.26 -11.47
N PRO A 71 -4.31 6.78 -12.70
CA PRO A 71 -3.02 6.97 -13.34
C PRO A 71 -2.60 8.44 -13.46
N GLY A 72 -1.35 8.75 -13.14
CA GLY A 72 -0.89 10.13 -13.00
C GLY A 72 0.62 10.24 -12.75
N ILE A 73 1.11 11.48 -12.73
CA ILE A 73 2.42 11.82 -12.15
C ILE A 73 2.16 12.52 -10.82
N TYR A 74 2.66 11.93 -9.74
CA TYR A 74 2.53 12.46 -8.40
C TYR A 74 3.87 13.05 -7.99
N TYR A 75 3.88 14.33 -7.64
CA TYR A 75 5.08 15.04 -7.20
C TYR A 75 5.17 15.04 -5.68
N TYR A 76 6.37 14.77 -5.17
CA TYR A 76 6.64 14.72 -3.74
C TYR A 76 7.86 15.56 -3.39
N ASP A 77 7.79 16.39 -2.36
CA ASP A 77 9.00 16.98 -1.80
C ASP A 77 9.72 15.92 -0.94
N ALA A 78 10.97 15.63 -1.30
CA ALA A 78 11.79 14.62 -0.65
C ALA A 78 12.74 15.26 0.37
N TYR A 79 12.85 14.64 1.55
CA TYR A 79 13.68 15.09 2.66
C TYR A 79 14.60 13.97 3.14
N LEU A 80 15.80 14.33 3.58
CA LEU A 80 16.77 13.43 4.19
C LEU A 80 17.27 14.05 5.50
N ASP A 81 17.02 13.37 6.60
CA ASP A 81 17.26 13.84 7.97
C ASP A 81 16.65 15.23 8.22
N GLY A 82 15.44 15.47 7.70
CA GLY A 82 14.73 16.74 7.81
C GLY A 82 15.23 17.84 6.86
N GLN A 83 16.32 17.63 6.13
CA GLN A 83 16.81 18.56 5.12
C GLN A 83 16.11 18.30 3.78
N TYR A 84 15.55 19.34 3.18
CA TYR A 84 14.98 19.26 1.84
C TYR A 84 16.05 18.84 0.83
N LEU A 85 15.76 17.80 0.05
CA LEU A 85 16.61 17.32 -1.03
C LEU A 85 16.20 17.94 -2.36
N GLN A 86 15.02 17.56 -2.85
CA GLN A 86 14.51 17.86 -4.19
C GLN A 86 13.05 17.41 -4.29
N THR A 87 12.29 17.93 -5.27
CA THR A 87 11.02 17.34 -5.68
C THR A 87 11.27 16.05 -6.48
N ALA A 88 10.74 14.94 -5.98
CA ALA A 88 10.65 13.65 -6.64
C ALA A 88 9.36 13.55 -7.49
N SER A 89 9.37 12.65 -8.45
CA SER A 89 8.18 12.27 -9.24
C SER A 89 7.90 10.79 -9.10
N ILE A 90 6.63 10.44 -9.00
CA ILE A 90 6.11 9.08 -9.06
C ILE A 90 5.16 9.00 -10.26
N GLU A 91 5.58 8.34 -11.33
CA GLU A 91 4.71 7.97 -12.44
C GLU A 91 3.97 6.68 -12.08
N TRP A 92 2.65 6.78 -11.94
CA TRP A 92 1.77 5.65 -11.72
C TRP A 92 0.95 5.37 -12.97
N GLN A 93 1.09 4.16 -13.51
CA GLN A 93 0.35 3.68 -14.67
C GLN A 93 -0.31 2.36 -14.34
N PHE A 94 -1.55 2.19 -14.83
CA PHE A 94 -2.28 0.94 -14.70
C PHE A 94 -3.14 0.70 -15.94
N ASP A 95 -3.06 -0.53 -16.45
CA ASP A 95 -3.95 -1.06 -17.48
C ASP A 95 -4.44 -2.46 -17.04
N PRO A 96 -5.76 -2.72 -17.04
CA PRO A 96 -6.31 -4.01 -16.58
C PRO A 96 -5.80 -5.24 -17.33
N LYS A 97 -5.32 -5.10 -18.57
CA LYS A 97 -4.79 -6.19 -19.40
C LYS A 97 -3.27 -6.31 -19.30
N LEU A 98 -2.57 -5.17 -19.23
CA LEU A 98 -1.10 -5.13 -19.26
C LEU A 98 -0.47 -5.16 -17.86
N GLY A 99 -1.16 -4.66 -16.84
CA GLY A 99 -0.65 -4.55 -15.47
C GLY A 99 -0.34 -3.10 -15.07
N TYR A 100 0.49 -2.93 -14.05
CA TYR A 100 0.90 -1.63 -13.53
C TYR A 100 2.38 -1.35 -13.76
N ARG A 101 2.71 -0.06 -13.74
CA ARG A 101 4.07 0.46 -13.62
C ARG A 101 4.08 1.59 -12.59
N LEU A 102 4.93 1.43 -11.59
CA LEU A 102 5.26 2.43 -10.59
C LEU A 102 6.71 2.83 -10.80
N PHE A 103 6.95 4.06 -11.27
CA PHE A 103 8.30 4.56 -11.53
C PHE A 103 8.56 5.83 -10.73
N ILE A 104 9.64 5.82 -9.96
CA ILE A 104 10.01 6.90 -9.06
C ILE A 104 11.35 7.46 -9.53
N ASN A 105 11.41 8.78 -9.67
CA ASN A 105 12.64 9.49 -10.02
C ASN A 105 12.87 10.65 -9.04
N ILE A 106 14.01 10.60 -8.34
CA ILE A 106 14.50 11.65 -7.45
C ILE A 106 15.77 12.23 -8.09
N PRO A 107 15.72 13.41 -8.73
CA PRO A 107 16.85 13.96 -9.48
C PRO A 107 17.91 14.58 -8.55
N TYR A 108 18.60 13.73 -7.79
CA TYR A 108 19.55 14.15 -6.77
C TYR A 108 20.91 14.54 -7.38
N ALA A 109 21.18 15.84 -7.43
CA ALA A 109 22.28 16.40 -8.24
C ALA A 109 23.70 15.95 -7.83
N PHE A 110 23.95 15.64 -6.55
CA PHE A 110 25.31 15.39 -6.06
C PHE A 110 25.87 14.00 -6.41
N VAL A 111 25.01 12.99 -6.50
CA VAL A 111 25.45 11.60 -6.75
C VAL A 111 24.75 10.96 -7.95
N GLY A 112 23.88 11.71 -8.65
CA GLY A 112 23.00 11.21 -9.69
C GLY A 112 21.62 10.83 -9.15
N PRO A 113 20.65 10.59 -10.05
CA PRO A 113 19.26 10.34 -9.66
C PRO A 113 19.11 9.05 -8.86
N PHE A 114 18.14 9.03 -7.96
CA PHE A 114 17.64 7.77 -7.39
C PHE A 114 16.41 7.36 -8.17
N ILE A 115 16.50 6.20 -8.82
CA ILE A 115 15.46 5.65 -9.66
C ILE A 115 14.98 4.35 -9.01
N PHE A 116 13.66 4.21 -8.89
CA PHE A 116 13.03 2.97 -8.45
C PHE A 116 11.91 2.62 -9.42
N GLU A 117 11.78 1.35 -9.74
CA GLU A 117 10.70 0.89 -10.60
C GLU A 117 10.14 -0.43 -10.08
N SER A 118 8.82 -0.48 -9.96
CA SER A 118 8.06 -1.70 -9.71
C SER A 118 7.07 -1.90 -10.85
N ARG A 119 7.02 -3.10 -11.38
CA ARG A 119 6.09 -3.50 -12.45
C ARG A 119 5.50 -4.85 -12.11
N GLY A 120 4.22 -5.03 -12.45
CA GLY A 120 3.52 -6.27 -12.17
C GLY A 120 2.06 -6.23 -12.58
N LYS A 121 1.25 -7.10 -11.99
CA LYS A 121 -0.17 -7.26 -12.29
C LYS A 121 -1.02 -7.09 -11.03
N ILE A 122 -2.31 -7.36 -11.15
CA ILE A 122 -3.21 -7.55 -10.02
C ILE A 122 -3.60 -9.03 -9.97
N ASP A 123 -3.50 -9.64 -8.79
CA ASP A 123 -4.01 -10.98 -8.51
C ASP A 123 -5.01 -10.96 -7.35
N ALA A 124 -5.35 -12.13 -6.80
CA ALA A 124 -6.31 -12.25 -5.70
C ALA A 124 -5.87 -11.54 -4.40
N TYR A 125 -4.59 -11.18 -4.27
CA TYR A 125 -4.01 -10.50 -3.11
C TYR A 125 -3.77 -9.00 -3.33
N GLY A 126 -4.15 -8.46 -4.50
CA GLY A 126 -3.94 -7.05 -4.89
C GLY A 126 -2.78 -6.89 -5.88
N LEU A 127 -1.93 -5.87 -5.69
CA LEU A 127 -0.74 -5.70 -6.51
C LEU A 127 0.17 -6.93 -6.39
N ALA A 128 0.62 -7.43 -7.53
CA ALA A 128 1.52 -8.57 -7.63
C ALA A 128 2.74 -8.13 -8.45
N PRO A 129 3.80 -7.61 -7.80
CA PRO A 129 5.06 -7.30 -8.48
C PRO A 129 5.60 -8.53 -9.21
N ASP A 130 6.03 -8.31 -10.46
CA ASP A 130 6.79 -9.26 -11.30
C ASP A 130 8.27 -8.87 -11.32
N PHE A 131 8.58 -7.57 -11.22
CA PHE A 131 9.93 -7.04 -11.25
C PHE A 131 10.05 -5.75 -10.44
N TYR A 132 11.12 -5.66 -9.65
CA TYR A 132 11.52 -4.46 -8.93
C TYR A 132 12.99 -4.13 -9.24
N VAL A 133 13.32 -2.86 -9.45
CA VAL A 133 14.70 -2.38 -9.60
C VAL A 133 14.93 -1.07 -8.87
N GLU A 134 16.12 -0.92 -8.30
CA GLU A 134 16.61 0.33 -7.75
C GLU A 134 17.98 0.69 -8.33
N HIS A 135 18.18 1.97 -8.62
CA HIS A 135 19.42 2.56 -9.07
C HIS A 135 19.70 3.82 -8.26
N LEU A 136 20.77 3.80 -7.46
CA LEU A 136 21.06 4.86 -6.49
C LEU A 136 22.31 5.63 -6.90
N GLY A 137 22.12 6.67 -7.72
CA GLY A 137 23.20 7.53 -8.19
C GLY A 137 24.12 6.78 -9.13
N SER A 138 25.42 6.73 -8.83
CA SER A 138 26.42 5.97 -9.62
C SER A 138 26.56 4.50 -9.23
N ARG A 139 25.80 4.03 -8.22
CA ARG A 139 25.90 2.63 -7.77
C ARG A 139 25.27 1.69 -8.80
N PRO A 140 25.80 0.46 -8.97
CA PRO A 140 25.17 -0.54 -9.83
C PRO A 140 23.70 -0.77 -9.45
N ALA A 141 22.84 -0.90 -10.46
CA ALA A 141 21.44 -1.22 -10.26
C ALA A 141 21.27 -2.58 -9.58
N ARG A 142 20.28 -2.67 -8.70
CA ARG A 142 19.92 -3.90 -7.99
C ARG A 142 18.46 -4.21 -8.30
N PHE A 143 18.16 -5.47 -8.56
CA PHE A 143 16.81 -5.87 -8.93
C PHE A 143 16.39 -7.16 -8.27
N THR A 144 15.08 -7.30 -8.15
CA THR A 144 14.38 -8.48 -7.65
C THR A 144 13.38 -8.90 -8.71
N ARG A 145 13.40 -10.18 -9.11
CA ARG A 145 12.42 -10.76 -10.03
C ARG A 145 11.53 -11.75 -9.30
N PHE A 146 10.23 -11.66 -9.52
CA PHE A 146 9.21 -12.48 -8.91
C PHE A 146 8.70 -13.50 -9.93
N ASP A 147 9.19 -14.72 -9.86
CA ASP A 147 8.75 -15.82 -10.73
C ASP A 147 7.53 -16.47 -10.10
N ARG A 148 6.37 -15.82 -10.26
CA ARG A 148 5.12 -16.25 -9.63
C ARG A 148 4.52 -17.48 -10.28
N ASP A 149 3.90 -18.32 -9.45
CA ASP A 149 3.03 -19.40 -9.93
C ASP A 149 1.55 -18.95 -9.98
N GLY A 150 0.68 -19.83 -10.47
CA GLY A 150 -0.76 -19.54 -10.60
C GLY A 150 -1.51 -19.35 -9.27
N LYS A 151 -0.86 -19.54 -8.12
CA LYS A 151 -1.45 -19.37 -6.78
C LYS A 151 -0.93 -18.10 -6.07
N GLY A 152 -0.19 -17.25 -6.78
CA GLY A 152 0.42 -16.03 -6.22
C GLY A 152 1.71 -16.28 -5.42
N GLY A 153 2.12 -17.55 -5.28
CA GLY A 153 3.40 -17.94 -4.70
C GLY A 153 4.51 -17.94 -5.75
N GLY A 154 5.53 -18.80 -5.60
CA GLY A 154 6.60 -18.98 -6.59
C GLY A 154 8.00 -18.74 -6.05
N LYS A 155 8.94 -18.32 -6.91
CA LYS A 155 10.36 -18.12 -6.56
C LYS A 155 10.81 -16.68 -6.76
N LEU A 156 11.58 -16.18 -5.81
CA LEU A 156 12.15 -14.85 -5.82
C LEU A 156 13.64 -14.93 -6.16
N PHE A 157 14.06 -14.16 -7.15
CA PHE A 157 15.46 -13.98 -7.53
C PHE A 157 15.94 -12.60 -7.12
N PHE A 158 17.13 -12.53 -6.50
CA PHE A 158 17.79 -11.28 -6.15
C PHE A 158 19.10 -11.12 -6.90
N SER A 159 19.31 -9.98 -7.54
CA SER A 159 20.58 -9.70 -8.22
C SER A 159 21.79 -9.69 -7.27
N GLN A 160 21.57 -9.40 -5.97
CA GLN A 160 22.62 -9.39 -4.94
C GLN A 160 22.93 -10.76 -4.36
N LYS A 161 22.03 -11.74 -4.51
CA LYS A 161 22.20 -13.13 -4.04
C LYS A 161 21.66 -14.10 -5.11
N PRO A 162 22.29 -14.16 -6.30
CA PRO A 162 21.77 -14.92 -7.43
C PRO A 162 21.62 -16.42 -7.14
N ASP A 163 22.44 -16.96 -6.24
CA ASP A 163 22.43 -18.38 -5.85
C ASP A 163 21.43 -18.70 -4.73
N GLN A 164 20.68 -17.71 -4.21
CA GLN A 164 19.74 -17.88 -3.10
C GLN A 164 18.31 -17.54 -3.52
N LEU A 165 17.70 -18.44 -4.30
CA LEU A 165 16.26 -18.38 -4.55
C LEU A 165 15.49 -18.49 -3.22
N LYS A 166 14.50 -17.61 -3.03
CA LYS A 166 13.58 -17.66 -1.89
C LYS A 166 12.18 -18.00 -2.37
N GLU A 167 11.37 -18.56 -1.48
CA GLU A 167 9.94 -18.70 -1.75
C GLU A 167 9.28 -17.31 -1.77
N ILE A 168 8.26 -17.17 -2.61
CA ILE A 168 7.33 -16.05 -2.60
C ILE A 168 6.11 -16.50 -1.78
N PRO A 169 5.91 -16.01 -0.55
CA PRO A 169 4.60 -16.07 0.08
C PRO A 169 3.54 -15.35 -0.77
N PRO A 170 2.31 -15.86 -0.87
CA PRO A 170 1.24 -15.14 -1.57
C PRO A 170 1.04 -13.72 -1.01
N GLY A 171 0.76 -12.76 -1.90
CA GLY A 171 0.65 -11.34 -1.54
C GLY A 171 1.97 -10.60 -1.29
N THR A 172 3.14 -11.23 -1.53
CA THR A 172 4.44 -10.56 -1.36
C THR A 172 4.52 -9.30 -2.21
N GLN A 173 4.87 -8.18 -1.59
CA GLN A 173 5.10 -6.87 -2.20
C GLN A 173 6.59 -6.57 -2.34
N ASP A 174 6.95 -5.59 -3.16
CA ASP A 174 8.23 -4.90 -3.03
C ASP A 174 8.07 -3.65 -2.15
N ARG A 175 9.18 -2.95 -1.91
CA ARG A 175 9.26 -1.83 -0.96
C ARG A 175 8.42 -0.61 -1.37
N PHE A 176 8.12 -0.45 -2.65
CA PHE A 176 7.35 0.69 -3.17
C PHE A 176 5.96 0.29 -3.66
N SER A 177 5.74 -0.93 -4.14
CA SER A 177 4.39 -1.42 -4.44
C SER A 177 3.52 -1.44 -3.18
N LEU A 178 4.12 -1.66 -2.00
CA LEU A 178 3.46 -1.64 -0.70
C LEU A 178 2.60 -0.39 -0.45
N MET A 179 3.10 0.82 -0.75
CA MET A 179 2.34 2.05 -0.50
C MET A 179 1.11 2.14 -1.41
N MET A 180 1.23 1.66 -2.65
CA MET A 180 0.11 1.60 -3.60
C MET A 180 -0.86 0.47 -3.26
N GLN A 181 -0.37 -0.63 -2.67
CA GLN A 181 -1.22 -1.71 -2.15
C GLN A 181 -2.13 -1.22 -1.04
N LEU A 182 -1.59 -0.52 -0.03
CA LEU A 182 -2.38 0.05 1.07
C LEU A 182 -3.38 1.10 0.56
N ALA A 183 -2.94 1.98 -0.34
CA ALA A 183 -3.81 2.94 -1.01
C ALA A 183 -4.98 2.24 -1.73
N SER A 184 -4.69 1.18 -2.47
CA SER A 184 -5.68 0.50 -3.30
C SER A 184 -6.72 -0.27 -2.48
N LEU A 185 -6.30 -0.85 -1.35
CA LEU A 185 -7.20 -1.51 -0.40
C LEU A 185 -8.18 -0.50 0.18
N LEU A 186 -7.67 0.63 0.66
CA LEU A 186 -8.48 1.66 1.29
C LEU A 186 -9.39 2.38 0.30
N ALA A 187 -8.94 2.59 -0.94
CA ALA A 187 -9.77 3.12 -2.02
C ALA A 187 -10.86 2.15 -2.47
N GLY A 188 -10.66 0.84 -2.27
CA GLY A 188 -11.67 -0.19 -2.53
C GLY A 188 -12.76 -0.24 -1.46
N ASN A 189 -12.38 -0.07 -0.20
CA ASN A 189 -13.29 0.03 0.95
C ASN A 189 -12.62 0.90 2.02
N ASP A 190 -13.15 2.09 2.28
CA ASP A 190 -12.52 3.02 3.23
C ASP A 190 -12.73 2.63 4.70
N GLN A 191 -13.67 1.72 4.98
CA GLN A 191 -13.85 1.09 6.28
C GLN A 191 -12.91 -0.10 6.49
N ILE A 192 -12.09 -0.44 5.47
CA ILE A 192 -11.07 -1.46 5.63
C ILE A 192 -9.96 -0.94 6.56
N ASP A 193 -9.45 -1.80 7.43
CA ASP A 193 -8.46 -1.46 8.46
C ASP A 193 -8.89 -0.30 9.36
N GLU A 194 -10.01 -0.48 10.07
CA GLU A 194 -10.34 0.38 11.21
C GLU A 194 -9.17 0.43 12.21
N LYS A 195 -9.17 1.45 13.07
CA LYS A 195 -8.10 1.71 14.02
C LYS A 195 -7.73 0.46 14.83
N GLY A 196 -6.43 0.18 14.89
CA GLY A 196 -5.87 -0.98 15.59
C GLY A 196 -5.73 -2.22 14.72
N THR A 197 -6.39 -2.29 13.56
CA THR A 197 -6.25 -3.41 12.61
C THR A 197 -4.80 -3.56 12.15
N VAL A 198 -4.29 -4.78 12.18
CA VAL A 198 -2.92 -5.11 11.75
C VAL A 198 -2.96 -5.96 10.48
N ARG A 199 -2.26 -5.50 9.44
CA ARG A 199 -1.98 -6.29 8.24
C ARG A 199 -0.58 -6.88 8.27
N GLU A 200 -0.48 -8.16 7.96
CA GLU A 200 0.80 -8.80 7.70
C GLU A 200 1.03 -8.85 6.20
N ILE A 201 2.13 -8.24 5.75
CA ILE A 201 2.47 -8.13 4.34
C ILE A 201 3.90 -8.64 4.17
N PRO A 202 4.12 -9.74 3.43
CA PRO A 202 5.46 -10.16 3.06
C PRO A 202 6.09 -9.13 2.13
N ILE A 203 7.29 -8.63 2.48
CA ILE A 203 8.01 -7.64 1.69
C ILE A 203 9.32 -8.26 1.19
N ALA A 204 9.48 -8.31 -0.12
CA ALA A 204 10.75 -8.58 -0.76
C ALA A 204 11.66 -7.35 -0.63
N ASN A 205 12.72 -7.49 0.16
CA ASN A 205 13.83 -6.55 0.16
C ASN A 205 14.76 -6.86 -1.03
N LEU A 206 16.05 -6.52 -0.94
CA LEU A 206 17.01 -6.77 -2.01
C LEU A 206 17.75 -8.10 -1.87
N ASP A 207 17.55 -8.80 -0.75
CA ASP A 207 18.34 -9.97 -0.39
C ASP A 207 17.62 -10.97 0.54
N THR A 208 16.40 -10.63 0.95
CA THR A 208 15.57 -11.31 1.95
C THR A 208 14.10 -11.01 1.71
N VAL A 209 13.23 -11.85 2.26
CA VAL A 209 11.79 -11.58 2.40
C VAL A 209 11.49 -11.44 3.88
N GLU A 210 10.82 -10.36 4.27
CA GLU A 210 10.41 -10.10 5.65
C GLU A 210 8.91 -9.83 5.71
N THR A 211 8.20 -10.47 6.64
CA THR A 211 6.80 -10.11 6.91
C THR A 211 6.75 -8.85 7.76
N TRP A 212 6.17 -7.78 7.22
CA TRP A 212 5.95 -6.52 7.94
C TRP A 212 4.53 -6.47 8.47
N ARG A 213 4.37 -5.99 9.71
CA ARG A 213 3.07 -5.83 10.36
C ARG A 213 2.70 -4.35 10.37
N PHE A 214 1.72 -3.94 9.58
CA PHE A 214 1.25 -2.55 9.52
C PHE A 214 -0.04 -2.39 10.31
N GLN A 215 -0.01 -1.55 11.33
CA GLN A 215 -1.19 -1.21 12.11
C GLN A 215 -1.80 0.11 11.62
N SER A 216 -3.08 0.08 11.29
CA SER A 216 -3.87 1.29 11.05
C SER A 216 -4.05 2.07 12.36
N GLN A 217 -3.74 3.36 12.35
CA GLN A 217 -3.96 4.26 13.48
C GLN A 217 -5.35 4.91 13.44
N GLY A 218 -6.15 4.60 12.43
CA GLY A 218 -7.45 5.20 12.17
C GLY A 218 -7.39 6.42 11.26
N GLU A 219 -8.58 6.94 10.93
CA GLU A 219 -8.74 8.19 10.20
C GLU A 219 -8.61 9.38 11.16
N GLU A 220 -7.82 10.39 10.81
CA GLU A 220 -7.66 11.62 11.59
C GLU A 220 -7.53 12.85 10.69
N LEU A 221 -8.06 14.00 11.14
CA LEU A 221 -7.73 15.31 10.56
C LEU A 221 -6.37 15.75 11.11
N SER A 222 -5.38 15.94 10.24
CA SER A 222 -3.99 16.12 10.63
C SER A 222 -3.24 16.97 9.61
N ASP A 223 -2.21 17.70 10.08
CA ASP A 223 -1.28 18.49 9.26
C ASP A 223 0.01 17.72 8.96
N ALA A 224 0.02 16.39 9.19
CA ALA A 224 1.18 15.54 8.98
C ALA A 224 1.72 15.55 7.54
N VAL A 225 0.90 15.93 6.55
CA VAL A 225 1.34 16.22 5.18
C VAL A 225 1.51 17.73 5.03
N SER A 226 2.70 18.22 5.39
CA SER A 226 3.00 19.66 5.55
C SER A 226 2.76 20.51 4.30
N THR A 227 2.80 19.90 3.12
CA THR A 227 2.56 20.52 1.81
C THR A 227 1.09 20.76 1.47
N LEU A 228 0.14 20.11 2.17
CA LEU A 228 -1.30 20.18 1.89
C LEU A 228 -2.10 20.91 2.97
N GLY A 229 -1.50 21.20 4.13
CA GLY A 229 -2.21 21.72 5.30
C GLY A 229 -3.07 20.64 6.00
N PRO A 230 -3.96 21.04 6.92
CA PRO A 230 -4.84 20.09 7.62
C PRO A 230 -5.75 19.34 6.66
N THR A 231 -5.62 18.01 6.60
CA THR A 231 -6.40 17.13 5.72
C THR A 231 -6.75 15.83 6.44
N VAL A 232 -7.75 15.11 5.94
CA VAL A 232 -8.12 13.79 6.48
C VAL A 232 -7.14 12.72 5.99
N LEU A 233 -6.50 12.03 6.93
CA LEU A 233 -5.48 11.03 6.69
C LEU A 233 -5.84 9.67 7.30
N ARG A 234 -5.38 8.59 6.64
CA ARG A 234 -5.25 7.27 7.27
C ARG A 234 -3.76 6.98 7.47
N HIS A 235 -3.34 6.79 8.71
CA HIS A 235 -1.94 6.48 9.05
C HIS A 235 -1.74 4.99 9.28
N TYR A 236 -0.82 4.37 8.55
CA TYR A 236 -0.32 3.03 8.78
C TYR A 236 1.09 3.10 9.37
N LYS A 237 1.28 2.45 10.51
CA LYS A 237 2.56 2.35 11.21
C LYS A 237 3.06 0.92 11.18
N ARG A 238 4.30 0.70 10.75
CA ARG A 238 4.95 -0.61 10.90
C ARG A 238 5.23 -0.89 12.38
N LEU A 239 4.75 -2.02 12.86
CA LEU A 239 5.05 -2.55 14.19
C LEU A 239 6.40 -3.25 14.18
N PRO A 240 7.22 -3.07 15.23
CA PRO A 240 8.44 -3.86 15.43
C PRO A 240 8.07 -5.30 15.81
N VAL A 241 8.79 -6.28 15.27
CA VAL A 241 8.62 -7.71 15.59
C VAL A 241 9.80 -8.25 16.38
N LYS A 242 11.01 -7.76 16.06
CA LYS A 242 12.27 -8.12 16.72
C LYS A 242 12.88 -6.88 17.37
N GLU A 243 13.79 -7.08 18.32
CA GLU A 243 14.46 -5.99 19.04
C GLU A 243 15.09 -4.95 18.09
N MET A 244 15.75 -5.43 17.03
CA MET A 244 16.38 -4.59 16.01
C MET A 244 15.38 -3.73 15.23
N ASP A 245 14.11 -4.15 15.14
CA ASP A 245 13.07 -3.42 14.44
C ASP A 245 12.65 -2.15 15.18
N HIS A 246 12.88 -2.04 16.49
CA HIS A 246 12.59 -0.81 17.23
C HIS A 246 13.44 0.39 16.75
N LYS A 247 14.54 0.12 16.04
CA LYS A 247 15.39 1.12 15.41
C LYS A 247 15.01 1.44 13.97
N ARG A 248 13.94 0.83 13.44
CA ARG A 248 13.44 1.04 12.09
C ARG A 248 12.03 1.59 12.17
N ARG A 249 11.70 2.59 11.34
CA ARG A 249 10.33 3.09 11.21
C ARG A 249 9.92 3.11 9.75
N ASN A 250 8.70 2.70 9.48
CA ASN A 250 8.12 2.72 8.13
C ASN A 250 6.66 3.11 8.33
N ASP A 251 6.37 4.37 8.06
CA ASP A 251 5.09 4.98 8.34
C ASP A 251 4.55 5.60 7.05
N ILE A 252 3.28 5.36 6.77
CA ILE A 252 2.61 5.79 5.54
C ILE A 252 1.31 6.48 5.92
N TRP A 253 1.13 7.72 5.48
CA TRP A 253 -0.12 8.47 5.60
C TRP A 253 -0.77 8.54 4.23
N LEU A 254 -2.03 8.12 4.14
CA LEU A 254 -2.84 8.15 2.92
C LEU A 254 -3.85 9.29 3.00
N VAL A 255 -4.02 10.07 1.93
CA VAL A 255 -4.86 11.28 1.94
C VAL A 255 -6.23 11.00 1.35
N LYS A 256 -7.30 11.18 2.14
CA LYS A 256 -8.67 10.88 1.72
C LYS A 256 -9.09 11.65 0.47
N ASP A 257 -8.83 12.96 0.47
CA ASP A 257 -9.27 13.88 -0.60
C ASP A 257 -8.58 13.61 -1.94
N PHE A 258 -7.47 12.86 -1.93
CA PHE A 258 -6.75 12.42 -3.14
C PHE A 258 -6.99 10.93 -3.42
N GLY A 259 -8.13 10.38 -3.02
CA GLY A 259 -8.47 8.98 -3.29
C GLY A 259 -7.55 7.98 -2.58
N TRP A 260 -7.06 8.35 -1.39
CA TRP A 260 -6.18 7.55 -0.54
C TRP A 260 -4.78 7.27 -1.08
N ILE A 261 -4.27 8.09 -2.01
CA ILE A 261 -2.85 8.00 -2.40
C ILE A 261 -1.91 8.33 -1.24
N PRO A 262 -0.64 7.87 -1.27
CA PRO A 262 0.34 8.21 -0.26
C PRO A 262 0.54 9.74 -0.20
N GLY A 263 0.20 10.34 0.94
CA GLY A 263 0.43 11.75 1.25
C GLY A 263 1.78 12.00 1.92
N ARG A 264 2.16 11.09 2.82
CA ARG A 264 3.49 11.09 3.44
C ARG A 264 4.01 9.67 3.54
N VAL A 265 5.29 9.50 3.27
CA VAL A 265 6.02 8.27 3.54
C VAL A 265 7.23 8.62 4.38
N ARG A 266 7.40 8.00 5.54
CA ARG A 266 8.58 8.17 6.41
C ARG A 266 9.28 6.83 6.59
N LEU A 267 10.55 6.80 6.22
CA LEU A 267 11.43 5.64 6.37
C LEU A 267 12.58 6.01 7.29
N GLU A 268 12.75 5.29 8.39
CA GLU A 268 13.86 5.44 9.32
C GLU A 268 14.63 4.12 9.36
N ASN A 269 15.94 4.18 9.13
CA ASN A 269 16.80 2.99 9.20
C ASN A 269 17.43 2.84 10.58
N GLU A 270 18.12 1.71 10.79
CA GLU A 270 18.75 1.35 12.08
C GLU A 270 19.81 2.35 12.57
N LYS A 271 20.31 3.22 11.69
CA LYS A 271 21.26 4.29 12.01
C LYS A 271 20.57 5.62 12.37
N GLY A 272 19.23 5.63 12.46
CA GLY A 272 18.43 6.83 12.71
C GLY A 272 18.32 7.77 11.51
N ARG A 273 18.81 7.37 10.33
CA ARG A 273 18.68 8.18 9.11
C ARG A 273 17.23 8.13 8.66
N THR A 274 16.65 9.30 8.41
CA THR A 274 15.25 9.43 8.03
C THR A 274 15.15 9.92 6.59
N PHE A 275 14.35 9.24 5.78
CA PHE A 275 13.95 9.68 4.45
C PHE A 275 12.44 9.90 4.44
N GLU A 276 12.00 11.05 3.96
CA GLU A 276 10.58 11.40 3.90
C GLU A 276 10.17 11.89 2.52
N LEU A 277 8.95 11.58 2.13
CA LEU A 277 8.26 12.12 0.96
C LEU A 277 6.97 12.78 1.43
N PHE A 278 6.69 13.98 0.92
CA PHE A 278 5.44 14.72 1.17
C PHE A 278 4.77 15.05 -0.16
N LEU A 279 3.52 14.61 -0.34
CA LEU A 279 2.75 14.81 -1.57
C LEU A 279 2.54 16.31 -1.80
N LYS A 280 2.94 16.79 -2.96
CA LYS A 280 2.87 18.20 -3.34
C LYS A 280 1.79 18.46 -4.36
N GLN A 281 1.68 17.60 -5.37
CA GLN A 281 0.81 17.80 -6.52
C GLN A 281 0.55 16.46 -7.22
N VAL A 282 -0.60 16.36 -7.88
CA VAL A 282 -0.99 15.23 -8.72
C VAL A 282 -1.40 15.76 -10.08
N ASP A 283 -0.74 15.28 -11.13
CA ASP A 283 -1.04 15.59 -12.52
C ASP A 283 -1.63 14.34 -13.20
N PRO A 284 -2.90 14.32 -13.61
CA PRO A 284 -3.49 13.22 -14.35
C PRO A 284 -2.78 12.99 -15.69
N ILE A 285 -2.60 11.72 -16.10
CA ILE A 285 -1.96 11.41 -17.40
C ILE A 285 -2.74 12.01 -18.59
N ALA A 286 -4.05 12.23 -18.46
CA ALA A 286 -4.86 12.87 -19.50
C ALA A 286 -4.41 14.30 -19.85
N ASP A 287 -3.72 14.97 -18.93
CA ASP A 287 -3.29 16.37 -19.03
C ASP A 287 -1.81 16.52 -19.40
N LEU A 288 -1.09 15.41 -19.65
CA LEU A 288 0.30 15.45 -20.08
C LEU A 288 0.39 15.67 -21.61
N PRO A 289 1.21 16.62 -22.10
CA PRO A 289 1.46 16.75 -23.52
C PRO A 289 2.08 15.44 -24.04
N LYS A 290 1.48 14.90 -25.11
CA LYS A 290 1.98 13.73 -25.83
C LYS A 290 3.34 13.97 -26.47
#